data_AF-A0A674PR28-F1
#
_entry.id   AF-A0A674PR28-F1
#
_cell.length_a   1.000
_cell.length_b   1.000
_cell.length_c   1.000
_cell.angle_alpha   90.00
_cell.angle_beta   90.00
_cell.angle_gamma   90.00
#
_symmetry.space_group_name_H-M   'P 1'
#
loop_
_entity.id
_entity.type
_entity.pdbx_description
1 polymer ?
#
loop_
_entity_poly.entity_id
_entity_poly.type
_entity_poly.pdbx_seq_one_letter_code
_entity_poly.pdbx_strand_id
1 'polypeptide(L)'
;SAEEHLKSAEEHPESAEEHPESAEEHLESAEEHLKSAEEHLESAEEHLKSAEEHPKSAEEHLKSAEEHPESAEEHPESAEEHLESAEEHPESAEEHLESAEEHLESAEEHLKSAEEHLKSAEEHLESAEEHLKSAEEQLESAEEHLKSAEEHLKSAEEQLESAEEHLKSAEEHLKSAEEHLESAEEHLKSAEEHLEWSYQKTQVEHNEDTGGR
;
A
#
# COMPACT_ATOMS: atom_id res chain seq x y z
N SER A 1 -15.99 -15.13 -3.05
CA SER A 1 -16.71 -15.41 -1.77
C SER A 1 -16.50 -14.24 -0.81
N ALA A 2 -17.31 -14.06 0.24
CA ALA A 2 -17.00 -13.07 1.30
C ALA A 2 -15.60 -13.30 1.90
N GLU A 3 -15.18 -14.57 1.98
CA GLU A 3 -13.82 -14.98 2.37
C GLU A 3 -12.73 -14.53 1.39
N GLU A 4 -13.01 -14.42 0.08
CA GLU A 4 -12.03 -13.89 -0.88
C GLU A 4 -11.91 -12.37 -0.80
N HIS A 5 -13.00 -11.67 -0.48
CA HIS A 5 -12.95 -10.24 -0.25
C HIS A 5 -12.17 -9.91 1.03
N LEU A 6 -12.33 -10.71 2.09
CA LEU A 6 -11.54 -10.60 3.33
C LEU A 6 -10.06 -10.83 3.07
N LYS A 7 -9.72 -11.93 2.38
CA LYS A 7 -8.33 -12.24 2.08
C LYS A 7 -7.66 -11.19 1.20
N SER A 8 -8.38 -10.66 0.21
CA SER A 8 -7.90 -9.57 -0.63
C SER A 8 -7.83 -8.24 0.11
N ALA A 9 -8.60 -8.04 1.17
CA ALA A 9 -8.55 -6.87 2.04
C ALA A 9 -7.44 -6.99 3.12
N GLU A 10 -7.00 -8.21 3.46
CA GLU A 10 -5.86 -8.47 4.35
C GLU A 10 -4.51 -8.39 3.62
N GLU A 11 -4.42 -8.82 2.35
CA GLU A 11 -3.17 -8.74 1.56
C GLU A 11 -2.85 -7.31 1.07
N HIS A 12 -3.86 -6.46 0.94
CA HIS A 12 -3.70 -5.07 0.50
C HIS A 12 -2.97 -4.16 1.50
N PRO A 13 -3.22 -4.23 2.82
CA PRO A 13 -2.47 -3.47 3.82
C PRO A 13 -1.05 -4.01 4.04
N GLU A 14 -0.81 -5.33 4.00
CA GLU A 14 0.57 -5.87 4.07
C GLU A 14 1.44 -5.32 2.92
N SER A 15 0.92 -5.32 1.69
CA SER A 15 1.63 -4.72 0.55
C SER A 15 1.75 -3.19 0.64
N ALA A 16 0.87 -2.53 1.42
CA ALA A 16 0.92 -1.08 1.63
C ALA A 16 1.89 -0.70 2.76
N GLU A 17 2.21 -1.61 3.69
CA GLU A 17 3.21 -1.44 4.74
C GLU A 17 4.65 -1.68 4.24
N GLU A 18 4.86 -2.59 3.26
CA GLU A 18 6.21 -2.83 2.69
C GLU A 18 6.73 -1.65 1.85
N HIS A 19 5.84 -0.85 1.26
CA HIS A 19 6.20 0.30 0.44
C HIS A 19 6.86 1.47 1.20
N PRO A 20 6.33 1.92 2.36
CA PRO A 20 6.98 2.93 3.19
C PRO A 20 8.26 2.42 3.85
N GLU A 21 8.34 1.15 4.29
CA GLU A 21 9.61 0.59 4.81
C GLU A 21 10.72 0.62 3.76
N SER A 22 10.41 0.25 2.52
CA SER A 22 11.38 0.36 1.41
C SER A 22 11.76 1.81 1.11
N ALA A 23 10.82 2.76 1.21
CA ALA A 23 11.09 4.18 1.00
C ALA A 23 11.98 4.76 2.12
N GLU A 24 11.79 4.33 3.37
CA GLU A 24 12.64 4.70 4.50
C GLU A 24 14.07 4.17 4.32
N GLU A 25 14.27 2.92 3.91
CA GLU A 25 15.61 2.38 3.59
C GLU A 25 16.30 3.18 2.48
N HIS A 26 15.55 3.58 1.44
CA HIS A 26 16.08 4.40 0.37
C HIS A 26 16.49 5.80 0.85
N LEU A 27 15.74 6.39 1.79
CA LEU A 27 16.03 7.69 2.37
C LEU A 27 17.27 7.63 3.26
N GLU A 28 17.38 6.60 4.11
CA GLU A 28 18.57 6.36 4.94
C GLU A 28 19.83 6.17 4.08
N SER A 29 19.72 5.41 2.98
CA SER A 29 20.82 5.27 2.02
C SER A 29 21.19 6.59 1.33
N ALA A 30 20.22 7.42 0.99
CA ALA A 30 20.47 8.74 0.39
C ALA A 30 21.16 9.70 1.37
N GLU A 31 20.78 9.67 2.65
CA GLU A 31 21.45 10.42 3.72
C GLU A 31 22.91 9.99 3.91
N GLU A 32 23.20 8.69 3.89
CA GLU A 32 24.58 8.19 3.94
C GLU A 32 25.41 8.67 2.74
N HIS A 33 24.83 8.64 1.54
CA HIS A 33 25.48 9.14 0.34
C HIS A 33 25.76 10.65 0.40
N LEU A 34 24.82 11.43 0.90
CA LEU A 34 25.00 12.87 1.09
C LEU A 34 26.15 13.15 2.04
N LYS A 35 26.16 12.48 3.20
CA LYS A 35 27.22 12.63 4.20
C LYS A 35 28.60 12.26 3.63
N SER A 36 28.68 11.18 2.85
CA SER A 36 29.92 10.79 2.20
C SER A 36 30.39 11.83 1.18
N ALA A 37 29.47 12.48 0.45
CA ALA A 37 29.80 13.55 -0.49
C ALA A 37 30.31 14.81 0.22
N GLU A 38 29.70 15.17 1.36
CA GLU A 38 30.18 16.27 2.22
C GLU A 38 31.62 16.03 2.72
N GLU A 39 31.93 14.81 3.18
CA GLU A 39 33.29 14.44 3.62
C GLU A 39 34.31 14.52 2.48
N HIS A 40 33.92 14.11 1.26
CA HIS A 40 34.76 14.23 0.07
C HIS A 40 35.02 15.69 -0.31
N LEU A 41 34.01 16.55 -0.22
CA LEU A 41 34.15 17.98 -0.48
C LEU A 41 35.11 18.63 0.52
N GLU A 42 34.95 18.36 1.81
CA GLU A 42 35.84 18.89 2.86
C GLU A 42 37.30 18.46 2.61
N SER A 43 37.52 17.19 2.24
CA SER A 43 38.85 16.70 1.88
C SER A 43 39.43 17.38 0.64
N ALA A 44 38.61 17.67 -0.38
CA ALA A 44 39.05 18.37 -1.59
C ALA A 44 39.43 19.83 -1.29
N GLU A 45 38.67 20.52 -0.44
CA GLU A 45 38.99 21.87 0.04
C GLU A 45 40.33 21.92 0.79
N GLU A 46 40.62 20.93 1.65
CA GLU A 46 41.91 20.83 2.33
C GLU A 46 43.07 20.62 1.34
N HIS A 47 42.88 19.75 0.35
CA HIS A 47 43.88 19.51 -0.69
C HIS A 47 44.16 20.77 -1.52
N LEU A 48 43.12 21.50 -1.93
CA LEU A 48 43.27 22.76 -2.66
C LEU A 48 44.05 23.79 -1.84
N LYS A 49 43.68 23.95 -0.56
CA LYS A 49 44.39 24.85 0.35
C LYS A 49 45.86 24.48 0.53
N SER A 50 46.19 23.20 0.60
CA SER A 50 47.58 22.73 0.66
C SER A 50 48.32 23.02 -0.65
N ALA A 51 47.68 22.84 -1.80
CA ALA A 51 48.25 23.17 -3.11
C ALA A 51 48.52 24.68 -3.24
N GLU A 52 47.65 25.54 -2.71
CA GLU A 52 47.86 27.01 -2.68
C GLU A 52 49.02 27.49 -1.80
N GLU A 53 49.50 26.68 -0.84
CA GLU A 53 50.63 27.05 0.03
C GLU A 53 51.99 26.73 -0.61
N HIS A 54 52.06 25.71 -1.46
CA HIS A 54 53.28 25.30 -2.18
C HIS A 54 53.95 26.42 -2.99
N PRO A 55 53.24 27.18 -3.85
CA PRO A 55 53.87 28.23 -4.65
C PRO A 55 54.37 29.39 -3.77
N LYS A 56 53.73 29.68 -2.63
CA LYS A 56 54.19 30.69 -1.68
C LYS A 56 55.51 30.29 -1.02
N SER A 57 55.64 29.02 -0.64
CA SER A 57 56.90 28.49 -0.10
C SER A 57 58.02 28.49 -1.15
N ALA A 58 57.69 28.16 -2.41
CA ALA A 58 58.65 28.21 -3.51
C ALA A 58 59.13 29.65 -3.78
N GLU A 59 58.23 30.64 -3.79
CA GLU A 59 58.59 32.06 -3.90
C GLU A 59 59.53 32.52 -2.77
N GLU A 60 59.28 32.11 -1.52
CA GLU A 60 60.17 32.45 -0.40
C GLU A 60 61.58 31.85 -0.57
N HIS A 61 61.67 30.59 -1.03
CA HIS A 61 62.94 29.94 -1.32
C HIS A 61 63.71 30.62 -2.44
N LEU A 62 63.03 30.98 -3.54
CA LEU A 62 63.62 31.65 -4.69
C LEU A 62 64.16 33.03 -4.30
N LYS A 63 63.38 33.79 -3.54
CA LYS A 63 63.80 35.08 -2.99
C LYS A 63 64.98 34.98 -2.03
N SER A 64 64.99 33.96 -1.16
CA SER A 64 66.13 33.72 -0.25
C SER A 64 67.42 33.33 -1.00
N ALA A 65 67.31 32.64 -2.14
CA ALA A 65 68.44 32.32 -3.00
C ALA A 65 68.97 33.57 -3.72
N GLU A 66 68.09 34.46 -4.20
CA GLU A 66 68.47 35.74 -4.81
C GLU A 66 69.19 36.69 -3.83
N GLU A 67 68.84 36.68 -2.54
CA GLU A 67 69.44 37.54 -1.51
C GLU A 67 70.85 37.07 -1.04
N HIS A 68 71.29 35.86 -1.40
CA HIS A 68 72.56 35.26 -0.96
C HIS A 68 73.57 34.93 -2.09
N PRO A 69 73.99 35.90 -2.93
CA PRO A 69 74.89 35.67 -4.06
C PRO A 69 76.33 35.25 -3.66
N GLU A 70 76.80 35.63 -2.45
CA GLU A 70 78.15 35.29 -1.99
C GLU A 70 78.35 33.78 -1.77
N SER A 71 77.31 33.04 -1.35
CA SER A 71 77.39 31.58 -1.21
C SER A 71 77.33 30.87 -2.56
N ALA A 72 76.66 31.47 -3.56
CA ALA A 72 76.64 30.96 -4.93
C ALA A 72 78.01 31.09 -5.64
N GLU A 73 78.81 32.10 -5.28
CA GLU A 73 80.19 32.24 -5.78
C GLU A 73 81.16 31.18 -5.21
N GLU A 74 80.94 30.68 -3.99
CA GLU A 74 81.77 29.63 -3.40
C GLU A 74 81.40 28.21 -3.87
N HIS A 75 80.14 27.98 -4.26
CA HIS A 75 79.61 26.66 -4.69
C HIS A 75 78.62 26.78 -5.87
N PRO A 76 79.09 27.01 -7.10
CA PRO A 76 78.23 27.32 -8.26
C PRO A 76 77.32 26.16 -8.69
N GLU A 77 77.79 24.91 -8.69
CA GLU A 77 76.96 23.74 -9.07
C GLU A 77 75.76 23.56 -8.12
N SER A 78 75.94 23.80 -6.82
CA SER A 78 74.87 23.67 -5.83
C SER A 78 73.85 24.80 -5.92
N ALA A 79 74.28 26.01 -6.31
CA ALA A 79 73.40 27.15 -6.54
C ALA A 79 72.58 27.00 -7.83
N GLU A 80 73.17 26.45 -8.90
CA GLU A 80 72.46 26.08 -10.13
C GLU A 80 71.39 25.01 -9.84
N GLU A 81 71.74 23.96 -9.12
CA GLU A 81 70.82 22.87 -8.75
C GLU A 81 69.66 23.39 -7.87
N HIS A 82 69.93 24.34 -6.96
CA HIS A 82 68.89 25.00 -6.16
C HIS A 82 67.97 25.91 -6.98
N LEU A 83 68.50 26.64 -7.96
CA LEU A 83 67.70 27.49 -8.87
C LEU A 83 66.82 26.64 -9.79
N GLU A 84 67.39 25.60 -10.39
CA GLU A 84 66.66 24.66 -11.25
C GLU A 84 65.53 23.98 -10.47
N SER A 85 65.82 23.53 -9.23
CA SER A 85 64.80 22.95 -8.35
C SER A 85 63.72 23.96 -7.91
N ALA A 86 64.08 25.24 -7.74
CA ALA A 86 63.11 26.30 -7.43
C ALA A 86 62.26 26.71 -8.65
N GLU A 87 62.78 26.54 -9.88
CA GLU A 87 62.07 26.79 -11.13
C GLU A 87 61.12 25.65 -11.52
N GLU A 88 61.43 24.38 -11.21
CA GLU A 88 60.53 23.24 -11.43
C GLU A 88 59.35 23.19 -10.43
N HIS A 89 59.53 23.74 -9.23
CA HIS A 89 58.54 23.72 -8.15
C HIS A 89 57.19 24.42 -8.47
N PRO A 90 57.15 25.59 -9.16
CA PRO A 90 55.90 26.23 -9.54
C PRO A 90 55.11 25.46 -10.61
N GLU A 91 55.75 24.82 -11.60
CA GLU A 91 55.02 23.98 -12.58
C GLU A 91 54.33 22.80 -11.89
N SER A 92 55.03 22.11 -10.98
CA SER A 92 54.43 21.05 -10.17
C SER A 92 53.32 21.57 -9.25
N ALA A 93 53.45 22.78 -8.71
CA ALA A 93 52.41 23.39 -7.89
C ALA A 93 51.16 23.77 -8.69
N GLU A 94 51.32 24.28 -9.93
CA GLU A 94 50.20 24.54 -10.84
C GLU A 94 49.46 23.25 -11.21
N GLU A 95 50.19 22.17 -11.51
CA GLU A 95 49.60 20.86 -11.82
C GLU A 95 48.83 20.27 -10.62
N HIS A 96 49.36 20.46 -9.40
CA HIS A 96 48.66 20.10 -8.17
C HIS A 96 47.41 20.95 -7.92
N LEU A 97 47.44 22.24 -8.24
CA LEU A 97 46.30 23.14 -8.09
C LEU A 97 45.18 22.76 -9.06
N GLU A 98 45.51 22.53 -10.35
CA GLU A 98 44.56 22.08 -11.37
C GLU A 98 43.91 20.75 -10.98
N SER A 99 44.70 19.79 -10.50
CA SER A 99 44.16 18.51 -10.01
C SER A 99 43.25 18.69 -8.78
N ALA A 100 43.56 19.62 -7.87
CA ALA A 100 42.71 19.90 -6.71
C ALA A 100 41.40 20.60 -7.11
N GLU A 101 41.43 21.50 -8.09
CA GLU A 101 40.23 22.13 -8.67
C GLU A 101 39.32 21.09 -9.35
N GLU A 102 39.88 20.17 -10.14
CA GLU A 102 39.11 19.06 -10.74
C GLU A 102 38.47 18.17 -9.67
N HIS A 103 39.19 17.87 -8.59
CA HIS A 103 38.64 17.10 -7.47
C HIS A 103 37.50 17.83 -6.76
N LEU A 104 37.61 19.15 -6.58
CA LEU A 104 36.55 19.97 -6.00
C LEU A 104 35.30 19.99 -6.88
N GLU A 105 35.46 20.21 -8.19
CA GLU A 105 34.34 20.19 -9.15
C GLU A 105 33.63 18.83 -9.14
N SER A 106 34.39 17.72 -9.13
CA SER A 106 33.82 16.37 -9.01
C SER A 106 33.08 16.15 -7.69
N ALA A 107 33.59 16.68 -6.58
CA ALA A 107 32.92 16.57 -5.27
C ALA A 107 31.62 17.40 -5.24
N GLU A 108 31.59 18.59 -5.83
CA GLU A 108 30.38 19.41 -5.97
C GLU A 108 29.31 18.71 -6.83
N GLU A 109 29.71 18.08 -7.94
CA GLU A 109 28.79 17.29 -8.77
C GLU A 109 28.20 16.09 -7.99
N HIS A 110 29.04 15.39 -7.22
CA HIS A 110 28.58 14.29 -6.37
C HIS A 110 27.60 14.76 -5.29
N LEU A 111 27.88 15.88 -4.62
CA LEU A 111 26.99 16.46 -3.62
C LEU A 111 25.63 16.79 -4.22
N LYS A 112 25.61 17.48 -5.37
CA LYS A 112 24.38 17.81 -6.07
C LYS A 112 23.58 16.57 -6.47
N SER A 113 24.26 15.52 -6.96
CA SER A 113 23.59 14.25 -7.28
C SER A 113 22.98 13.60 -6.03
N ALA A 114 23.66 13.67 -4.88
CA ALA A 114 23.15 13.13 -3.63
C ALA A 114 21.92 13.92 -3.13
N GLU A 115 21.92 15.25 -3.24
CA GLU A 115 20.75 16.10 -2.95
C GLU A 115 19.55 15.77 -3.84
N GLU A 116 19.76 15.55 -5.14
CA GLU A 116 18.70 15.15 -6.07
C GLU A 116 18.12 13.76 -5.70
N HIS A 117 18.98 12.81 -5.31
CA HIS A 117 18.54 11.51 -4.82
C HIS A 117 17.74 11.59 -3.53
N LEU A 118 18.19 12.38 -2.55
CA LEU A 118 17.48 12.58 -1.29
C LEU A 118 16.09 13.15 -1.53
N LYS A 119 15.99 14.19 -2.36
CA LYS A 119 14.69 14.78 -2.72
C LYS A 119 13.77 13.77 -3.40
N SER A 120 14.30 12.94 -4.30
CA SER A 120 13.50 11.89 -4.94
C SER A 120 13.03 10.83 -3.93
N ALA A 121 13.84 10.49 -2.93
CA ALA A 121 13.46 9.57 -1.87
C ALA A 121 12.34 10.15 -0.99
N GLU A 122 12.42 11.45 -0.63
CA GLU A 122 11.37 12.17 0.09
C GLU A 122 10.03 12.17 -0.67
N GLU A 123 10.06 12.47 -1.98
CA GLU A 123 8.85 12.47 -2.84
C GLU A 123 8.24 11.04 -2.94
N HIS A 124 9.08 10.00 -2.97
CA HIS A 124 8.60 8.61 -2.95
C HIS A 124 7.97 8.23 -1.61
N LEU A 125 8.54 8.67 -0.48
CA LEU A 125 8.00 8.43 0.85
C LEU A 125 6.62 9.10 1.02
N GLU A 126 6.49 10.37 0.62
CA GLU A 126 5.20 11.09 0.67
C GLU A 126 4.13 10.35 -0.15
N SER A 127 4.48 9.88 -1.36
CA SER A 127 3.57 9.10 -2.19
C SER A 127 3.19 7.75 -1.57
N ALA A 128 4.13 7.09 -0.87
CA ALA A 128 3.87 5.83 -0.18
C ALA A 128 2.90 6.04 1.00
N GLU A 129 3.08 7.10 1.78
CA GLU A 129 2.17 7.48 2.88
C GLU A 129 0.75 7.77 2.37
N GLU A 130 0.60 8.49 1.26
CA GLU A 130 -0.72 8.74 0.65
C GLU A 130 -1.41 7.45 0.20
N HIS A 131 -0.64 6.52 -0.40
CA HIS A 131 -1.16 5.22 -0.80
C HIS A 131 -1.59 4.37 0.39
N LEU A 132 -0.79 4.34 1.46
CA LEU A 132 -1.13 3.62 2.70
C LEU A 132 -2.44 4.14 3.29
N LYS A 133 -2.57 5.46 3.44
CA LYS A 133 -3.80 6.08 3.93
C LYS A 133 -5.01 5.74 3.07
N SER A 134 -4.86 5.75 1.74
CA SER A 134 -5.95 5.36 0.85
C SER A 134 -6.32 3.88 1.00
N ALA A 135 -5.35 2.99 1.26
CA ALA A 135 -5.62 1.58 1.51
C ALA A 135 -6.38 1.37 2.83
N GLU A 136 -6.02 2.11 3.89
CA GLU A 136 -6.74 2.09 5.18
C GLU A 136 -8.21 2.51 5.01
N GLU A 137 -8.49 3.59 4.27
CA GLU A 137 -9.86 4.05 4.01
C GLU A 137 -10.69 3.01 3.23
N GLN A 138 -10.07 2.29 2.28
CA GLN A 138 -10.73 1.20 1.55
C GLN A 138 -11.03 0.00 2.45
N LEU A 139 -10.11 -0.33 3.36
CA LEU A 139 -10.28 -1.40 4.33
C LEU A 139 -11.46 -1.11 5.26
N GLU A 140 -11.53 0.10 5.83
CA GLU A 140 -12.65 0.53 6.68
C GLU A 140 -13.99 0.43 5.93
N SER A 141 -14.04 0.88 4.66
CA SER A 141 -15.24 0.77 3.83
C SER A 141 -15.64 -0.70 3.57
N ALA A 142 -14.66 -1.58 3.35
CA ALA A 142 -14.91 -3.00 3.15
C ALA A 142 -15.48 -3.68 4.42
N GLU A 143 -14.97 -3.30 5.60
CA GLU A 143 -15.48 -3.77 6.90
C GLU A 143 -16.94 -3.32 7.13
N GLU A 144 -17.27 -2.06 6.81
CA GLU A 144 -18.64 -1.57 6.90
C GLU A 144 -19.59 -2.34 5.97
N HIS A 145 -19.16 -2.59 4.73
CA HIS A 145 -19.93 -3.39 3.78
C HIS A 145 -20.14 -4.83 4.24
N LEU A 146 -19.13 -5.46 4.83
CA LEU A 146 -19.23 -6.80 5.39
C LEU A 146 -20.27 -6.85 6.52
N LYS A 147 -20.19 -5.91 7.47
CA LYS A 147 -21.16 -5.80 8.56
C LYS A 147 -22.59 -5.62 8.06
N SER A 148 -22.79 -4.78 7.05
CA SER A 148 -24.12 -4.61 6.42
C SER A 148 -24.61 -5.91 5.76
N ALA A 149 -23.72 -6.65 5.10
CA ALA A 149 -24.06 -7.93 4.50
C ALA A 149 -24.46 -8.99 5.55
N GLU A 150 -23.77 -9.03 6.70
CA GLU A 150 -24.11 -9.89 7.83
C GLU A 150 -25.50 -9.55 8.41
N GLU A 151 -25.82 -8.27 8.58
CA GLU A 151 -27.15 -7.83 9.02
C GLU A 151 -28.25 -8.24 8.03
N HIS A 152 -28.00 -8.10 6.73
CA HIS A 152 -28.91 -8.54 5.68
C HIS A 152 -29.12 -10.06 5.68
N LEU A 153 -28.05 -10.84 5.87
CA LEU A 153 -28.13 -12.29 5.96
C LEU A 153 -28.99 -12.72 7.14
N LYS A 154 -28.74 -12.15 8.33
CA LYS A 154 -29.55 -12.41 9.52
C LYS A 154 -31.02 -12.09 9.30
N SER A 155 -31.32 -10.95 8.67
CA SER A 155 -32.71 -10.58 8.36
C SER A 155 -33.36 -11.57 7.38
N ALA A 156 -32.61 -12.06 6.39
CA ALA A 156 -33.10 -13.07 5.45
C ALA A 156 -33.38 -14.42 6.15
N GLU A 157 -32.54 -14.82 7.12
CA GLU A 157 -32.75 -16.01 7.95
C GLU A 157 -34.04 -15.89 8.77
N GLU A 158 -34.28 -14.74 9.42
CA GLU A 158 -35.52 -14.48 10.18
C GLU A 158 -36.77 -14.52 9.28
N GLN A 159 -36.68 -13.98 8.05
CA GLN A 159 -37.78 -14.05 7.07
C GLN A 159 -38.04 -15.49 6.60
N LEU A 160 -36.99 -16.29 6.43
CA LEU A 160 -37.12 -17.69 6.05
C LEU A 160 -37.82 -18.49 7.16
N GLU A 161 -37.42 -18.32 8.42
CA GLU A 161 -38.07 -18.96 9.57
C GLU A 161 -39.57 -18.60 9.65
N SER A 162 -39.91 -17.31 9.48
CA SER A 162 -41.31 -16.87 9.45
C SER A 162 -42.09 -17.49 8.29
N ALA A 163 -41.49 -17.60 7.10
CA ALA A 163 -42.12 -18.25 5.95
C ALA A 163 -42.37 -19.75 6.19
N GLU A 164 -41.44 -20.45 6.85
CA GLU A 164 -41.59 -21.85 7.24
C GLU A 164 -42.75 -22.03 8.25
N GLU A 165 -42.88 -21.15 9.24
CA GLU A 165 -44.01 -21.16 10.18
C GLU A 165 -45.35 -20.93 9.48
N HIS A 166 -45.41 -19.96 8.55
CA HIS A 166 -46.61 -19.70 7.76
C HIS A 166 -47.00 -20.88 6.88
N LEU A 167 -46.02 -21.54 6.25
CA LEU A 167 -46.26 -22.74 5.44
C LEU A 167 -46.86 -23.85 6.30
N LYS A 168 -46.28 -24.13 7.47
CA LYS A 168 -46.79 -25.14 8.41
C LYS A 168 -48.24 -24.84 8.85
N SER A 169 -48.54 -23.59 9.17
CA SER A 169 -49.92 -23.17 9.51
C SER A 169 -50.89 -23.38 8.33
N ALA A 170 -50.46 -23.07 7.11
CA ALA A 170 -51.27 -23.29 5.92
C ALA A 170 -51.55 -24.79 5.66
N GLU A 171 -50.56 -25.66 5.90
CA GLU A 171 -50.72 -27.12 5.82
C GLU A 171 -51.74 -27.64 6.86
N GLU A 172 -51.69 -27.13 8.10
CA GLU A 172 -52.67 -27.48 9.15
C GLU A 172 -54.09 -27.03 8.77
N HIS A 173 -54.24 -25.83 8.22
CA HIS A 173 -55.52 -25.32 7.73
C HIS A 173 -56.06 -26.13 6.56
N LEU A 174 -55.21 -26.52 5.62
CA LEU A 174 -55.60 -27.37 4.49
C LEU A 174 -56.13 -28.71 4.98
N LYS A 175 -55.42 -29.36 5.91
CA LYS A 175 -55.84 -30.63 6.51
C LYS A 175 -57.21 -30.51 7.20
N SER A 176 -57.42 -29.44 7.97
CA SER A 176 -58.72 -29.18 8.61
C SER A 176 -59.84 -28.95 7.58
N ALA A 177 -59.55 -28.28 6.47
CA ALA A 177 -60.51 -28.09 5.39
C ALA A 177 -60.87 -29.41 4.69
N GLU A 178 -59.89 -30.31 4.49
CA GLU A 178 -60.11 -31.66 3.96
C GLU A 178 -61.02 -32.49 4.89
N GLU A 179 -60.77 -32.47 6.21
CA GLU A 179 -61.62 -33.15 7.20
C GLU A 179 -63.06 -32.60 7.20
N HIS A 180 -63.22 -31.28 7.06
CA HIS A 180 -64.54 -30.66 6.95
C HIS A 180 -65.27 -31.03 5.65
N LEU A 181 -64.55 -31.14 4.53
CA LEU A 181 -65.11 -31.56 3.26
C LEU A 181 -65.60 -33.01 3.33
N GLU A 182 -64.79 -33.92 3.89
CA GLU A 182 -65.18 -35.33 4.08
C GLU A 182 -66.45 -35.45 4.94
N SER A 183 -66.52 -34.71 6.06
CA SER A 183 -67.73 -34.67 6.88
C SER A 183 -68.95 -34.11 6.15
N ALA A 184 -68.78 -33.09 5.30
CA ALA A 184 -69.87 -32.55 4.49
C ALA A 184 -70.36 -33.56 3.43
N GLU A 185 -69.46 -34.32 2.82
CA GLU A 185 -69.79 -35.40 1.88
C GLU A 185 -70.57 -36.53 2.58
N GLU A 186 -70.18 -36.93 3.80
CA GLU A 186 -70.93 -37.90 4.60
C GLU A 186 -72.34 -37.40 4.93
N HIS A 187 -72.46 -36.12 5.34
CA HIS A 187 -73.75 -35.51 5.61
C HIS A 187 -74.65 -35.44 4.37
N LEU A 188 -74.09 -35.11 3.21
CA LEU A 188 -74.82 -35.08 1.94
C LEU A 188 -75.35 -36.48 1.59
N LYS A 189 -74.50 -37.51 1.68
CA LYS A 189 -74.89 -38.90 1.43
C LYS A 189 -76.01 -39.35 2.38
N SER A 190 -75.90 -39.04 3.67
CA SER A 190 -76.95 -39.33 4.66
C SER A 190 -78.28 -38.63 4.32
N ALA A 191 -78.23 -37.38 3.86
CA ALA A 191 -79.41 -36.64 3.43
C ALA A 191 -80.05 -37.23 2.16
N GLU A 192 -79.24 -37.68 1.19
CA GLU A 192 -79.71 -38.38 -0.02
C GLU A 192 -80.40 -39.70 0.34
N GLU A 193 -79.78 -40.52 1.20
CA GLU A 193 -80.37 -41.79 1.68
C GLU A 193 -81.70 -41.55 2.41
N HIS A 194 -81.78 -40.52 3.26
CA HIS A 194 -83.02 -40.16 3.95
C HIS A 194 -84.11 -39.69 2.96
N LEU A 195 -83.74 -38.90 1.96
CA LEU A 195 -84.66 -38.43 0.93
C LEU A 195 -85.22 -39.61 0.12
N GLU A 196 -84.36 -40.55 -0.29
CA GLU A 196 -84.76 -41.78 -0.98
C GLU A 196 -85.70 -42.63 -0.13
N TRP A 197 -85.38 -42.84 1.15
CA TRP A 197 -86.24 -43.56 2.08
C TRP A 197 -87.62 -42.91 2.21
N SER A 198 -87.66 -41.59 2.38
CA SER A 198 -88.92 -40.84 2.49
C SER A 198 -89.76 -40.93 1.21
N TYR A 199 -89.11 -40.90 0.04
CA TYR A 199 -89.76 -41.06 -1.25
C TYR A 199 -90.36 -42.47 -1.41
N GLN A 200 -89.62 -43.53 -1.08
CA GLN A 200 -90.12 -44.90 -1.12
C GLN A 200 -91.32 -45.09 -0.18
N LYS A 201 -91.24 -44.54 1.04
CA LYS A 201 -92.34 -44.61 2.02
C LYS A 201 -93.63 -43.97 1.51
N THR A 202 -93.55 -42.76 0.94
CA THR A 202 -94.73 -42.07 0.39
C THR A 202 -95.34 -42.80 -0.82
N GLN A 203 -94.53 -43.46 -1.66
CA GLN A 203 -95.03 -44.32 -2.75
C GLN A 203 -95.80 -45.54 -2.23
N VAL A 204 -95.33 -46.18 -1.16
CA VAL A 204 -96.03 -47.31 -0.52
C VAL A 204 -97.38 -46.85 0.05
N GLU A 205 -97.40 -45.76 0.82
CA GLU A 205 -98.62 -45.21 1.41
C GLU A 205 -99.65 -44.81 0.32
N HIS A 206 -99.21 -44.26 -0.82
CA HIS A 206 -100.11 -43.91 -1.92
C HIS A 206 -100.69 -45.13 -2.67
N ASN A 207 -99.93 -46.20 -2.80
CA ASN A 207 -100.40 -47.45 -3.42
C ASN A 207 -101.39 -48.20 -2.52
N GLU A 208 -101.24 -48.13 -1.21
CA GLU A 208 -102.20 -48.71 -0.24
C GLU A 208 -103.55 -47.96 -0.26
N ASP A 209 -103.55 -46.64 -0.43
CA ASP A 209 -104.78 -45.82 -0.46
C ASP A 209 -105.54 -45.93 -1.80
N THR A 210 -104.85 -46.29 -2.89
CA THR A 210 -105.45 -46.43 -4.24
C THR A 210 -105.83 -47.87 -4.63
N GLY A 211 -105.27 -48.89 -3.97
CA GLY A 211 -105.58 -50.32 -4.19
C GLY A 211 -106.79 -50.85 -3.42
N GLY A 212 -107.40 -50.04 -2.54
CA GLY A 212 -108.54 -50.42 -1.69
C GLY A 212 -109.93 -50.11 -2.24
N ARG A 213 -110.10 -50.03 -3.56
CA ARG A 213 -111.40 -49.85 -4.23
C ARG A 213 -111.86 -51.08 -4.99
#